data_AF-A0A1Y3TY55-F1
#
_entry.id   AF-A0A1Y3TY55-F1
#
_cell.length_a   1.000
_cell.length_b   1.000
_cell.length_c   1.000
_cell.angle_alpha   90.00
_cell.angle_beta   90.00
_cell.angle_gamma   90.00
#
_symmetry.space_group_name_H-M   'P 1'
#
loop_
_entity.id
_entity.type
_entity.pdbx_description
1 polymer ?
#
loop_
_entity_poly.entity_id
_entity_poly.type
_entity_poly.pdbx_seq_one_letter_code
_entity_poly.pdbx_strand_id
1 'polypeptide(L)'
;MREIQKFSNNAAAKMKEVKQRVKVGLPLLDLLADEMKCDYLSDLRFLSPERKRELAERLKKIAPEAYDLQVWNDALVYLAGEAAEETAAAAKNRLVEGLV
;
A
#
# COMPACT_ATOMS: atom_id res chain seq x y z
N MET A 1 25.00 13.14 -41.93
CA MET A 1 25.63 13.67 -40.70
C MET A 1 24.58 13.69 -39.60
N ARG A 2 24.77 12.81 -38.60
CA ARG A 2 24.23 12.69 -37.23
C ARG A 2 22.77 13.06 -36.91
N GLU A 3 22.04 12.02 -36.52
CA GLU A 3 20.83 11.99 -35.70
C GLU A 3 21.04 12.69 -34.35
N ILE A 4 20.02 13.40 -33.84
CA ILE A 4 19.87 13.72 -32.42
C ILE A 4 18.40 13.53 -32.01
N GLN A 5 18.19 12.47 -31.24
CA GLN A 5 17.29 12.31 -30.11
C GLN A 5 16.06 13.26 -30.02
N LYS A 6 14.87 12.69 -30.17
CA LYS A 6 13.71 13.02 -29.31
C LYS A 6 13.17 11.75 -28.65
N PHE A 7 14.03 11.10 -27.88
CA PHE A 7 13.61 10.21 -26.79
C PHE A 7 13.17 11.08 -25.61
N SER A 8 11.92 11.49 -25.56
CA SER A 8 11.29 11.82 -24.27
C SER A 8 9.79 11.95 -24.45
N ASN A 9 9.07 10.86 -24.17
CA ASN A 9 7.68 10.85 -23.67
C ASN A 9 7.21 9.41 -23.40
N ASN A 10 8.12 8.52 -22.95
CA ASN A 10 7.77 7.11 -22.73
C ASN A 10 8.23 6.57 -21.36
N ALA A 11 8.74 7.42 -20.45
CA ALA A 11 9.18 6.98 -19.12
C ALA A 11 8.00 6.73 -18.16
N ALA A 12 7.00 7.61 -18.17
CA ALA A 12 5.82 7.47 -17.31
C ALA A 12 4.89 6.32 -17.76
N ALA A 13 4.80 6.06 -19.07
CA ALA A 13 4.00 4.95 -19.61
C ALA A 13 4.67 3.58 -19.36
N LYS A 14 6.01 3.47 -19.50
CA LYS A 14 6.73 2.23 -19.20
C LYS A 14 6.67 1.82 -17.73
N MET A 15 6.54 2.77 -16.79
CA MET A 15 6.39 2.44 -15.37
C MET A 15 5.01 1.85 -15.04
N LYS A 16 3.97 2.29 -15.76
CA LYS A 16 2.60 1.80 -15.58
C LYS A 16 2.41 0.36 -16.05
N GLU A 17 3.16 -0.06 -17.06
CA GLU A 17 3.01 -1.36 -17.73
C GLU A 17 3.79 -2.51 -17.04
N VAL A 18 4.83 -2.21 -16.26
CA VAL A 18 5.56 -3.22 -15.45
C VAL A 18 4.79 -3.60 -14.17
N LYS A 19 3.77 -2.83 -13.79
CA LYS A 19 2.93 -3.06 -12.60
C LYS A 19 2.13 -4.37 -12.64
N GLN A 20 2.17 -5.10 -13.77
CA GLN A 20 1.43 -6.33 -14.03
C GLN A 20 2.31 -7.59 -14.17
N ARG A 21 3.53 -7.56 -13.64
CA ARG A 21 4.27 -8.79 -13.33
C ARG A 21 3.94 -9.16 -11.90
N VAL A 22 3.19 -10.27 -11.74
CA VAL A 22 2.93 -11.01 -10.48
C VAL A 22 3.40 -10.22 -9.25
N LYS A 23 2.50 -9.45 -8.61
CA LYS A 23 2.82 -8.69 -7.39
C LYS A 23 3.27 -9.69 -6.31
N VAL A 24 4.57 -9.95 -6.22
CA VAL A 24 5.23 -10.64 -5.09
C VAL A 24 5.41 -9.62 -3.95
N GLY A 25 4.35 -8.85 -3.69
CA GLY A 25 4.34 -7.66 -2.85
C GLY A 25 3.03 -7.60 -2.08
N LEU A 26 3.11 -7.06 -0.87
CA LEU A 26 2.05 -7.05 0.14
C LEU A 26 0.73 -6.53 -0.45
N PRO A 27 -0.23 -7.40 -0.85
CA PRO A 27 -1.30 -7.04 -1.78
C PRO A 27 -2.26 -6.01 -1.17
N LEU A 28 -2.42 -6.04 0.16
CA LEU A 28 -3.17 -5.04 0.91
C LEU A 28 -2.49 -3.67 0.88
N LEU A 29 -1.20 -3.57 1.22
CA LEU A 29 -0.48 -2.29 1.19
C LEU A 29 -0.44 -1.68 -0.21
N ASP A 30 -0.33 -2.54 -1.19
CA ASP A 30 -0.36 -2.22 -2.59
C ASP A 30 -1.69 -1.62 -3.07
N LEU A 31 -2.81 -2.15 -2.58
CA LEU A 31 -4.14 -1.56 -2.78
C LEU A 31 -4.20 -0.19 -2.11
N LEU A 32 -3.74 -0.09 -0.87
CA LEU A 32 -3.82 1.13 -0.07
C LEU A 32 -2.96 2.26 -0.67
N ALA A 33 -1.76 1.96 -1.18
CA ALA A 33 -0.94 2.95 -1.87
C ALA A 33 -1.66 3.50 -3.13
N ASP A 34 -2.32 2.64 -3.90
CA ASP A 34 -3.07 3.03 -5.08
C ASP A 34 -4.30 3.88 -4.76
N GLU A 35 -5.00 3.55 -3.66
CA GLU A 35 -6.12 4.33 -3.15
C GLU A 35 -5.68 5.69 -2.60
N MET A 36 -4.58 5.71 -1.88
CA MET A 36 -3.98 6.92 -1.32
C MET A 36 -3.17 7.71 -2.34
N LYS A 37 -3.14 7.33 -3.62
CA LYS A 37 -2.37 8.04 -4.67
C LYS A 37 -0.91 8.26 -4.26
N CYS A 38 -0.34 7.29 -3.55
CA CYS A 38 1.08 7.28 -3.20
C CYS A 38 1.87 6.76 -4.40
N ASP A 39 2.98 7.42 -4.71
CA ASP A 39 3.88 6.98 -5.79
C ASP A 39 4.69 5.76 -5.36
N TYR A 40 4.96 5.63 -4.06
CA TYR A 40 5.70 4.51 -3.47
C TYR A 40 4.99 3.94 -2.23
N LEU A 41 5.14 2.63 -1.99
CA LEU A 41 4.66 1.96 -0.77
C LEU A 41 5.22 2.59 0.51
N SER A 42 6.46 3.08 0.45
CA SER A 42 7.12 3.77 1.57
C SER A 42 6.36 5.01 2.02
N ASP A 43 5.66 5.68 1.10
CA ASP A 43 4.95 6.94 1.38
C ASP A 43 3.79 6.72 2.36
N LEU A 44 3.23 5.50 2.41
CA LEU A 44 2.20 5.14 3.38
C LEU A 44 2.66 5.34 4.84
N ARG A 45 3.96 5.14 5.12
CA ARG A 45 4.53 5.32 6.46
C ARG A 45 4.72 6.79 6.83
N PHE A 46 4.86 7.65 5.83
CA PHE A 46 5.12 9.09 5.99
C PHE A 46 3.88 9.96 5.76
N LEU A 47 2.69 9.36 5.74
CA LEU A 47 1.43 10.09 5.62
C LEU A 47 1.23 11.08 6.77
N SER A 48 0.65 12.25 6.45
CA SER A 48 0.23 13.21 7.47
C SER A 48 -0.87 12.60 8.36
N PRO A 49 -1.08 13.11 9.59
CA PRO A 49 -2.12 12.60 10.49
C PRO A 49 -3.50 12.53 9.84
N GLU A 50 -3.89 13.54 9.04
CA GLU A 50 -5.16 13.57 8.32
C GLU A 50 -5.27 12.43 7.31
N ARG A 51 -4.18 12.18 6.57
CA ARG A 51 -4.13 11.10 5.58
C ARG A 51 -4.08 9.72 6.23
N LYS A 52 -3.46 9.59 7.41
CA LYS A 52 -3.52 8.35 8.20
C LYS A 52 -4.93 8.05 8.68
N ARG A 53 -5.70 9.06 9.10
CA ARG A 53 -7.13 8.88 9.41
C ARG A 53 -7.92 8.44 8.19
N GLU A 54 -7.68 9.04 7.02
CA GLU A 54 -8.30 8.61 5.77
C GLU A 54 -7.97 7.13 5.45
N LEU A 55 -6.70 6.74 5.61
CA LEU A 55 -6.25 5.36 5.45
C LEU A 55 -6.96 4.41 6.42
N ALA A 56 -7.09 4.79 7.69
CA ALA A 56 -7.80 4.03 8.71
C ALA A 56 -9.30 3.84 8.34
N GLU A 57 -9.96 4.87 7.83
CA GLU A 57 -11.35 4.78 7.36
C GLU A 57 -11.51 3.87 6.14
N ARG A 58 -10.51 3.82 5.24
CA ARG A 58 -10.49 2.87 4.12
C ARG A 58 -10.31 1.44 4.62
N LEU A 59 -9.37 1.22 5.53
CA LEU A 59 -9.13 -0.08 6.15
C LEU A 59 -10.38 -0.63 6.84
N LYS A 60 -11.14 0.21 7.56
CA LYS A 60 -12.41 -0.19 8.22
C LYS A 60 -13.40 -0.82 7.24
N LYS A 61 -13.43 -0.37 5.98
CA LYS A 61 -14.34 -0.86 4.93
C LYS A 61 -13.93 -2.21 4.34
N ILE A 62 -12.66 -2.60 4.47
CA ILE A 62 -12.17 -3.88 3.98
C ILE A 62 -12.61 -4.97 4.96
N ALA A 63 -13.32 -6.00 4.50
CA ALA A 63 -13.69 -7.12 5.35
C ALA A 63 -12.41 -7.85 5.85
N PRO A 64 -12.33 -8.26 7.13
CA PRO A 64 -11.19 -9.03 7.64
C PRO A 64 -10.88 -10.26 6.78
N GLU A 65 -11.91 -10.89 6.20
CA GLU A 65 -11.83 -12.10 5.39
C GLU A 65 -11.38 -11.83 3.94
N ALA A 66 -11.25 -10.57 3.53
CA ALA A 66 -10.81 -10.22 2.17
C ALA A 66 -9.33 -10.54 1.91
N TYR A 67 -8.55 -10.66 2.97
CA TYR A 67 -7.13 -10.99 2.93
C TYR A 67 -6.78 -11.99 4.02
N ASP A 68 -5.77 -12.82 3.76
CA ASP A 68 -5.27 -13.77 4.74
C ASP A 68 -4.68 -13.05 5.96
N LEU A 69 -4.68 -13.74 7.11
CA LEU A 69 -4.08 -13.27 8.35
C LEU A 69 -2.66 -12.73 8.14
N GLN A 70 -1.84 -13.45 7.37
CA GLN A 70 -0.46 -13.05 7.10
C GLN A 70 -0.39 -11.69 6.40
N VAL A 71 -1.29 -11.41 5.45
CA VAL A 71 -1.32 -10.13 4.73
C VAL A 71 -1.69 -8.98 5.67
N TRP A 72 -2.64 -9.22 6.59
CA TRP A 72 -2.99 -8.25 7.62
C TRP A 72 -1.84 -8.00 8.59
N ASN A 73 -1.18 -9.06 9.04
CA ASN A 73 -0.03 -8.97 9.95
C ASN A 73 1.17 -8.28 9.30
N ASP A 74 1.46 -8.57 8.04
CA ASP A 74 2.50 -7.89 7.29
C ASP A 74 2.21 -6.39 7.17
N ALA A 75 0.95 -6.02 6.91
CA ALA A 75 0.53 -4.62 6.87
C ALA A 75 0.61 -3.94 8.26
N LEU A 76 0.22 -4.63 9.33
CA LEU A 76 0.32 -4.18 10.72
C LEU A 76 1.76 -3.88 11.11
N VAL A 77 2.66 -4.85 10.88
CA VAL A 77 4.10 -4.70 11.13
C VAL A 77 4.69 -3.57 10.29
N TYR A 78 4.28 -3.44 9.03
CA TYR A 78 4.85 -2.44 8.14
C TYR A 78 4.39 -1.00 8.45
N LEU A 79 3.11 -0.80 8.75
CA LEU A 79 2.51 0.54 8.92
C LEU A 79 2.52 1.02 10.37
N ALA A 80 2.21 0.14 11.32
CA ALA A 80 2.13 0.48 12.74
C ALA A 80 3.39 0.04 13.52
N GLY A 81 4.18 -0.89 12.99
CA GLY A 81 5.33 -1.46 13.72
C GLY A 81 4.93 -2.36 14.88
N GLU A 82 3.66 -2.79 14.92
CA GLU A 82 3.13 -3.64 15.98
C GLU A 82 3.36 -5.12 15.71
N ALA A 83 3.22 -5.95 16.74
CA ALA A 83 3.35 -7.39 16.64
C ALA A 83 2.19 -7.99 15.83
N ALA A 84 2.47 -9.09 15.15
CA ALA A 84 1.45 -9.89 14.47
C ALA A 84 0.39 -10.39 15.46
N GLU A 85 -0.87 -10.40 15.02
CA GLU A 85 -2.01 -10.88 15.80
C GLU A 85 -2.41 -12.30 15.36
N GLU A 86 -3.24 -12.96 16.17
CA GLU A 86 -3.69 -14.34 15.91
C GLU A 86 -4.86 -14.44 14.91
N THR A 87 -5.56 -13.34 14.65
CA THR A 87 -6.73 -13.31 13.76
C THR A 87 -6.73 -12.10 12.84
N ALA A 88 -7.28 -12.25 11.64
CA ALA A 88 -7.31 -11.18 10.63
C ALA A 88 -8.11 -9.97 11.13
N ALA A 89 -9.18 -10.21 11.90
CA ALA A 89 -9.98 -9.17 12.53
C ALA A 89 -9.20 -8.41 13.60
N ALA A 90 -8.44 -9.11 14.46
CA ALA A 90 -7.59 -8.45 15.46
C ALA A 90 -6.47 -7.64 14.78
N ALA A 91 -5.78 -8.22 13.81
CA ALA A 91 -4.73 -7.55 13.05
C ALA A 91 -5.25 -6.27 12.36
N LYS A 92 -6.43 -6.35 11.73
CA LYS A 92 -7.10 -5.19 11.13
C LYS A 92 -7.43 -4.12 12.18
N ASN A 93 -8.02 -4.50 13.30
CA ASN A 93 -8.43 -3.54 14.33
C ASN A 93 -7.20 -2.83 14.92
N ARG A 94 -6.14 -3.57 15.25
CA ARG A 94 -4.85 -3.03 15.67
C ARG A 94 -4.27 -2.08 14.64
N LEU A 95 -4.28 -2.48 13.37
CA LEU A 95 -3.74 -1.66 12.29
C LEU A 95 -4.50 -0.33 12.18
N VAL A 96 -5.83 -0.37 12.31
CA VAL A 96 -6.66 0.84 12.32
C VAL A 96 -6.37 1.71 13.53
N GLU A 97 -6.23 1.12 14.73
CA GLU A 97 -5.90 1.83 15.97
C GLU A 97 -4.53 2.50 15.93
N GLY A 98 -3.50 1.83 15.37
CA GLY A 98 -2.15 2.40 15.24
C GLY A 98 -2.03 3.56 14.24
N LEU A 99 -3.09 3.86 13.48
CA LEU A 99 -3.13 4.94 12.49
C LEU A 99 -3.88 6.20 12.96
N VAL A 100 -4.64 6.14 14.05
CA VAL A 100 -5.42 7.27 14.63
C VAL A 100 -4.80 7.84 15.89
#